data_AF-A0A519VQ47-F1
#
_entry.id   AF-A0A519VQ47-F1
#
_cell.length_a   1.000
_cell.length_b   1.000
_cell.length_c   1.000
_cell.angle_alpha   90.00
_cell.angle_beta   90.00
_cell.angle_gamma   90.00
#
_symmetry.space_group_name_H-M   'P 1'
#
loop_
_entity.id
_entity.type
_entity.pdbx_description
1 polymer ?
#
loop_
_entity_poly.entity_id
_entity_poly.type
_entity_poly.pdbx_seq_one_letter_code
_entity_poly.pdbx_strand_id
1 'polypeptide(L)'
;MRKILFIIASIIPFSGFAQNNNAPSTYDPHEIAITGYLQTQYQKAQSAGINSWSGGDFSKNSDERFMIRRGRLKIDRADKFSSIVFQIDATQNGLTLMDAFIQFHQPNSKDLRFTAGLFNRPFGYSIVYSSGYRDFPERARVFQTLMPRERDIGAMISYHPSKLKFISGDLAVVNGSGHTARDYDSKKDFIGNLGFKFDSLANKKLHIGFGGSGYAGSVRNDTESYFSYLNGGYVKNTSAENVNWYAKRTYYGLNLQLQYDNTFGATSFKAEYVAGKQPGVASSSTITGFAASTSFGAQPTTDLYLRDFSGCYCGNLVISC
;
A
#
# COMPACT_ATOMS: atom_id res chain seq x y z
N MET A 1 3.93 -33.52 -39.76
CA MET A 1 3.22 -32.23 -39.57
C MET A 1 2.78 -32.11 -38.11
N ARG A 2 2.91 -30.90 -37.54
CA ARG A 2 2.56 -30.46 -36.16
C ARG A 2 3.58 -30.75 -35.05
N LYS A 3 4.51 -29.78 -34.95
CA LYS A 3 5.33 -29.43 -33.79
C LYS A 3 4.42 -29.06 -32.61
N ILE A 4 4.65 -29.64 -31.43
CA ILE A 4 4.21 -29.07 -30.15
C ILE A 4 5.45 -28.46 -29.51
N LEU A 5 5.54 -27.14 -29.59
CA LEU A 5 6.58 -26.35 -28.93
C LEU A 5 6.02 -26.01 -27.53
N PHE A 6 6.45 -26.74 -26.50
CA PHE A 6 6.26 -26.30 -25.13
C PHE A 6 7.23 -25.14 -24.89
N ILE A 7 6.67 -23.92 -24.81
CA ILE A 7 7.41 -22.73 -24.40
C ILE A 7 7.66 -22.88 -22.90
N ILE A 8 8.91 -23.18 -22.56
CA ILE A 8 9.48 -22.96 -21.24
C ILE A 8 9.54 -21.44 -21.07
N ALA A 9 8.55 -20.89 -20.36
CA ALA A 9 8.67 -19.54 -19.84
C ALA A 9 9.66 -19.62 -18.68
N SER A 10 10.88 -19.15 -18.92
CA SER A 10 11.96 -19.00 -17.95
C SER A 10 11.48 -18.18 -16.76
N ILE A 11 11.12 -18.86 -15.67
CA ILE A 11 11.08 -18.25 -14.35
C ILE A 11 12.53 -18.27 -13.88
N ILE A 12 13.22 -17.14 -14.05
CA ILE A 12 14.47 -16.91 -13.33
C ILE A 12 14.07 -16.72 -11.87
N PRO A 13 14.47 -17.60 -10.93
CA PRO A 13 14.29 -17.32 -9.53
C PRO A 13 15.31 -16.24 -9.17
N PHE A 14 14.89 -14.97 -9.24
CA PHE A 14 15.61 -13.94 -8.53
C PHE A 14 15.48 -14.29 -7.04
N SER A 15 16.59 -14.65 -6.41
CA SER A 15 16.73 -14.86 -4.99
C SER A 15 16.15 -13.66 -4.25
N GLY A 16 14.89 -13.78 -3.84
CA GLY A 16 14.07 -12.65 -3.42
C GLY A 16 14.38 -12.25 -1.99
N PHE A 17 15.32 -11.32 -1.81
CA PHE A 17 15.26 -10.48 -0.63
C PHE A 17 13.95 -9.68 -0.73
N ALA A 18 13.02 -9.93 0.19
CA ALA A 18 11.81 -9.14 0.34
C ALA A 18 12.18 -7.66 0.50
N GLN A 19 12.14 -6.89 -0.59
CA GLN A 19 12.55 -5.48 -0.55
C GLN A 19 11.38 -4.63 -0.07
N ASN A 20 11.64 -3.80 0.93
CA ASN A 20 10.74 -2.73 1.36
C ASN A 20 10.74 -1.62 0.29
N ASN A 21 9.58 -1.10 -0.09
CA ASN A 21 9.48 -0.01 -1.07
C ASN A 21 10.10 1.31 -0.57
N ASN A 22 10.23 1.50 0.75
CA ASN A 22 10.82 2.68 1.38
C ASN A 22 12.34 2.57 1.53
N ALA A 23 13.02 2.09 0.49
CA ALA A 23 14.46 1.90 0.46
C ALA A 23 15.05 2.21 -0.94
N PRO A 24 16.33 2.61 -1.02
CA PRO A 24 17.07 2.62 -2.29
C PRO A 24 17.21 1.21 -2.87
N SER A 25 17.73 1.10 -4.09
CA SER A 25 18.02 -0.19 -4.74
C SER A 25 19.01 -1.02 -3.92
N THR A 26 20.07 -0.37 -3.43
CA THR A 26 21.02 -0.85 -2.43
C THR A 26 21.37 0.29 -1.48
N TYR A 27 21.80 -0.06 -0.27
CA TYR A 27 22.37 0.91 0.67
C TYR A 27 23.89 1.04 0.54
N ASP A 28 24.51 0.33 -0.39
CA ASP A 28 25.93 0.52 -0.71
C ASP A 28 26.10 1.85 -1.45
N PRO A 29 27.12 2.66 -1.11
CA PRO A 29 27.30 3.96 -1.72
C PRO A 29 27.39 3.87 -3.25
N HIS A 30 26.57 4.65 -3.93
CA HIS A 30 26.54 4.76 -5.38
C HIS A 30 25.97 6.12 -5.79
N GLU A 31 26.47 6.67 -6.89
CA GLU A 31 26.02 7.98 -7.37
C GLU A 31 24.65 7.90 -8.05
N ILE A 32 24.44 6.89 -8.90
CA ILE A 32 23.20 6.66 -9.65
C ILE A 32 22.99 5.16 -9.82
N ALA A 33 21.84 4.67 -9.39
CA ALA A 33 21.30 3.36 -9.73
C ALA A 33 19.97 3.56 -10.47
N ILE A 34 19.83 2.91 -11.62
CA ILE A 34 18.60 2.94 -12.41
C ILE A 34 18.04 1.52 -12.45
N THR A 35 16.83 1.36 -11.95
CA THR A 35 16.12 0.08 -11.92
C THR A 35 14.70 0.28 -12.42
N GLY A 36 14.02 -0.82 -12.76
CA GLY A 36 12.66 -0.72 -13.26
C GLY A 36 12.11 -2.07 -13.64
N TYR A 37 10.80 -2.08 -13.93
CA TYR A 37 10.15 -3.24 -14.51
C TYR A 37 8.90 -2.80 -15.26
N LEU A 38 8.55 -3.60 -16.27
CA LEU A 38 7.34 -3.44 -17.06
C LEU A 38 6.40 -4.60 -16.76
N GLN A 39 5.14 -4.28 -16.49
CA GLN A 39 4.08 -5.25 -16.27
C GLN A 39 2.93 -4.98 -17.23
N THR A 40 2.72 -5.90 -18.17
CA THR A 40 1.58 -5.89 -19.10
C THR A 40 0.52 -6.88 -18.62
N GLN A 41 -0.75 -6.59 -18.94
CA GLN A 41 -1.88 -7.44 -18.59
C GLN A 41 -2.88 -7.49 -19.74
N TYR A 42 -3.48 -8.66 -19.93
CA TYR A 42 -4.75 -8.81 -20.63
C TYR A 42 -5.84 -9.04 -19.58
N GLN A 43 -6.93 -8.30 -19.68
CA GLN A 43 -8.06 -8.39 -18.75
C GLN A 43 -9.34 -8.66 -19.54
N LYS A 44 -10.18 -9.58 -19.02
CA LYS A 44 -11.54 -9.84 -19.48
C LYS A 44 -12.50 -9.66 -18.32
N ALA A 45 -13.48 -8.77 -18.50
CA ALA A 45 -14.57 -8.50 -17.59
C ALA A 45 -15.81 -9.31 -17.97
N GLN A 46 -16.72 -9.49 -17.01
CA GLN A 46 -18.00 -10.17 -17.25
C GLN A 46 -18.93 -9.36 -18.17
N SER A 47 -18.83 -8.03 -18.13
CA SER A 47 -19.63 -7.13 -18.97
C SER A 47 -18.83 -5.88 -19.33
N ALA A 48 -19.27 -5.19 -20.37
CA ALA A 48 -18.67 -3.91 -20.77
C ALA A 48 -18.98 -2.80 -19.73
N GLY A 49 -18.08 -1.83 -19.60
CA GLY A 49 -18.33 -0.62 -18.80
C GLY A 49 -18.30 -0.83 -17.29
N ILE A 50 -17.77 -1.95 -16.78
CA ILE A 50 -17.73 -2.20 -15.33
C ILE A 50 -16.78 -1.26 -14.62
N ASN A 51 -17.16 -0.87 -13.41
CA ASN A 51 -16.23 -0.24 -12.47
C ASN A 51 -15.22 -1.28 -11.97
N SER A 52 -13.97 -0.87 -11.82
CA SER A 52 -12.88 -1.70 -11.35
C SER A 52 -12.07 -0.97 -10.29
N TRP A 53 -11.20 -1.70 -9.59
CA TRP A 53 -10.29 -1.09 -8.62
C TRP A 53 -9.00 -0.61 -9.34
N SER A 54 -7.82 -0.93 -8.82
CA SER A 54 -6.56 -0.50 -9.37
C SER A 54 -6.35 -1.06 -10.77
N GLY A 55 -6.11 -0.17 -11.73
CA GLY A 55 -6.07 -0.48 -13.16
C GLY A 55 -7.10 0.30 -13.97
N GLY A 56 -8.11 0.90 -13.30
CA GLY A 56 -9.10 1.79 -13.91
C GLY A 56 -10.30 1.04 -14.48
N ASP A 57 -11.39 1.77 -14.66
CA ASP A 57 -12.66 1.23 -15.13
C ASP A 57 -12.59 0.76 -16.59
N PHE A 58 -13.49 -0.14 -16.97
CA PHE A 58 -13.66 -0.52 -18.36
C PHE A 58 -14.47 0.55 -19.09
N SER A 59 -14.11 0.86 -20.33
CA SER A 59 -14.88 1.77 -21.16
C SER A 59 -16.29 1.22 -21.41
N LYS A 60 -17.28 2.10 -21.60
CA LYS A 60 -18.71 1.76 -21.74
C LYS A 60 -19.01 0.56 -22.65
N ASN A 61 -18.26 0.41 -23.74
CA ASN A 61 -18.48 -0.63 -24.77
C ASN A 61 -17.34 -1.67 -24.86
N SER A 62 -16.46 -1.75 -23.85
CA SER A 62 -15.33 -2.69 -23.82
C SER A 62 -15.44 -3.56 -22.59
N ASP A 63 -15.38 -4.88 -22.78
CA ASP A 63 -15.28 -5.89 -21.72
C ASP A 63 -13.89 -6.54 -21.70
N GLU A 64 -12.98 -6.17 -22.61
CA GLU A 64 -11.63 -6.70 -22.68
C GLU A 64 -10.61 -5.63 -23.09
N ARG A 65 -9.38 -5.75 -22.57
CA ARG A 65 -8.29 -4.84 -22.92
C ARG A 65 -6.91 -5.43 -22.67
N PHE A 66 -5.95 -4.98 -23.47
CA PHE A 66 -4.53 -5.02 -23.12
C PHE A 66 -4.16 -3.71 -22.44
N MET A 67 -3.41 -3.80 -21.35
CA MET A 67 -2.95 -2.61 -20.62
C MET A 67 -1.53 -2.76 -20.11
N ILE A 68 -0.84 -1.62 -19.99
CA ILE A 68 0.38 -1.52 -19.18
C ILE A 68 -0.06 -1.22 -17.76
N ARG A 69 0.07 -2.20 -16.88
CA ARG A 69 -0.36 -2.07 -15.49
C ARG A 69 0.63 -1.26 -14.65
N ARG A 70 1.93 -1.47 -14.90
CA ARG A 70 3.04 -0.77 -14.23
C ARG A 70 4.19 -0.63 -15.21
N GLY A 71 4.66 0.59 -15.43
CA GLY A 71 5.89 0.91 -16.13
C GLY A 71 6.81 1.64 -15.19
N ARG A 72 7.42 0.90 -14.25
CA ARG A 72 8.20 1.50 -13.16
C ARG A 72 9.61 1.81 -13.61
N LEU A 73 10.01 3.05 -13.41
CA LEU A 73 11.40 3.49 -13.50
C LEU A 73 11.78 4.11 -12.16
N LYS A 74 12.80 3.57 -11.53
CA LYS A 74 13.35 4.03 -10.26
C LYS A 74 14.79 4.47 -10.49
N ILE A 75 15.11 5.65 -9.98
CA ILE A 75 16.43 6.24 -9.96
C ILE A 75 16.75 6.52 -8.49
N ASP A 76 17.87 6.01 -8.02
CA ASP A 76 18.31 6.27 -6.66
C ASP A 76 19.81 6.57 -6.56
N ARG A 77 20.15 7.25 -5.47
CA ARG A 77 21.50 7.55 -5.03
C ARG A 77 21.60 7.16 -3.56
N ALA A 78 22.64 6.44 -3.18
CA ALA A 78 22.95 6.18 -1.78
C ALA A 78 24.34 6.74 -1.44
N ASP A 79 24.42 7.47 -0.35
CA ASP A 79 25.63 8.06 0.20
C ASP A 79 25.83 7.59 1.64
N LYS A 80 26.93 8.00 2.26
CA LYS A 80 27.29 7.65 3.63
C LYS A 80 26.26 8.14 4.66
N PHE A 81 25.60 9.26 4.41
CA PHE A 81 24.67 9.91 5.35
C PHE A 81 23.22 9.93 4.86
N SER A 82 23.01 9.82 3.55
CA SER A 82 21.70 10.01 2.96
C SER A 82 21.47 9.11 1.76
N SER A 83 20.21 8.84 1.47
CA SER A 83 19.77 8.18 0.24
C SER A 83 18.64 8.99 -0.38
N ILE A 84 18.64 9.10 -1.70
CA ILE A 84 17.61 9.80 -2.46
C ILE A 84 16.97 8.78 -3.39
N VAL A 85 15.65 8.71 -3.40
CA VAL A 85 14.90 7.78 -4.25
C VAL A 85 13.84 8.55 -5.01
N PHE A 86 13.83 8.34 -6.33
CA PHE A 86 12.82 8.84 -7.24
C PHE A 86 12.27 7.68 -8.06
N GLN A 87 10.95 7.52 -8.10
CA GLN A 87 10.29 6.48 -8.89
C GLN A 87 9.08 7.04 -9.60
N ILE A 88 8.93 6.72 -10.88
CA ILE A 88 7.79 7.06 -11.71
C ILE A 88 7.09 5.80 -12.21
N ASP A 89 5.80 5.93 -12.53
CA ASP A 89 4.99 4.92 -13.21
C ASP A 89 4.47 5.51 -14.51
N ALA A 90 4.96 4.99 -15.63
CA ALA A 90 4.56 5.35 -16.98
C ALA A 90 3.58 4.30 -17.52
N THR A 91 2.33 4.72 -17.75
CA THR A 91 1.27 3.84 -18.28
C THR A 91 0.52 4.56 -19.40
N GLN A 92 -0.45 3.87 -20.00
CA GLN A 92 -1.37 4.48 -20.99
C GLN A 92 -2.15 5.67 -20.41
N ASN A 93 -2.33 5.71 -19.08
CA ASN A 93 -3.02 6.79 -18.38
C ASN A 93 -2.11 8.00 -18.07
N GLY A 94 -0.87 7.97 -18.55
CA GLY A 94 0.12 9.03 -18.36
C GLY A 94 1.22 8.66 -17.37
N LEU A 95 2.00 9.69 -17.01
CA LEU A 95 3.11 9.60 -16.07
C LEU A 95 2.65 10.01 -14.68
N THR A 96 2.98 9.21 -13.69
CA THR A 96 2.71 9.56 -12.30
C THR A 96 3.93 9.33 -11.43
N LEU A 97 4.19 10.28 -10.52
CA LEU A 97 5.20 10.11 -9.49
C LEU A 97 4.78 8.97 -8.57
N MET A 98 5.72 8.20 -8.04
CA MET A 98 5.45 7.09 -7.12
C MET A 98 6.20 7.29 -5.83
N ASP A 99 7.51 7.36 -5.90
CA ASP A 99 8.35 7.56 -4.73
C ASP A 99 9.21 8.79 -4.99
N ALA A 100 9.32 9.67 -4.01
CA ALA A 100 10.17 10.85 -4.07
C ALA A 100 10.52 11.23 -2.64
N PHE A 101 11.57 10.61 -2.10
CA PHE A 101 11.96 10.82 -0.72
C PHE A 101 13.47 10.92 -0.57
N ILE A 102 13.87 11.65 0.46
CA ILE A 102 15.21 11.62 1.01
C ILE A 102 15.18 10.86 2.33
N GLN A 103 16.21 10.06 2.56
CA GLN A 103 16.38 9.29 3.78
C GLN A 103 17.74 9.65 4.39
N PHE A 104 17.78 9.87 5.70
CA PHE A 104 18.98 10.15 6.47
C PHE A 104 19.23 9.04 7.48
N HIS A 105 20.50 8.69 7.69
CA HIS A 105 20.91 7.70 8.66
C HIS A 105 22.33 7.98 9.16
N GLN A 106 22.73 7.31 10.24
CA GLN A 106 24.11 7.41 10.71
C GLN A 106 25.06 6.69 9.74
N PRO A 107 26.32 7.14 9.60
CA PRO A 107 27.30 6.48 8.73
C PRO A 107 27.60 5.03 9.08
N ASN A 108 27.66 4.76 10.39
CA ASN A 108 28.10 3.48 10.92
C ASN A 108 26.93 2.56 11.28
N SER A 109 25.70 3.09 11.25
CA SER A 109 24.49 2.32 11.54
C SER A 109 23.31 2.85 10.73
N LYS A 110 22.64 1.92 10.05
CA LYS A 110 21.39 2.16 9.32
C LYS A 110 20.19 1.72 10.14
N ASP A 111 20.37 1.46 11.44
CA ASP A 111 19.32 0.93 12.32
C ASP A 111 18.17 1.94 12.44
N LEU A 112 18.52 3.21 12.69
CA LEU A 112 17.59 4.32 12.74
C LEU A 112 17.68 5.14 11.44
N ARG A 113 16.54 5.35 10.79
CA ARG A 113 16.45 6.10 9.54
C ARG A 113 15.33 7.13 9.62
N PHE A 114 15.60 8.33 9.13
CA PHE A 114 14.61 9.38 9.00
C PHE A 114 14.32 9.59 7.51
N THR A 115 13.06 9.47 7.11
CA THR A 115 12.62 9.59 5.71
C THR A 115 11.67 10.76 5.59
N ALA A 116 11.82 11.59 4.56
CA ALA A 116 10.92 12.70 4.27
C ALA A 116 10.61 12.77 2.78
N GLY A 117 9.34 13.00 2.44
CA GLY A 117 8.85 13.09 1.06
C GLY A 117 7.66 12.17 0.82
N LEU A 118 7.54 11.68 -0.41
CA LEU A 118 6.49 10.77 -0.86
C LEU A 118 6.97 9.32 -0.76
N PHE A 119 6.34 8.53 0.11
CA PHE A 119 6.73 7.14 0.39
C PHE A 119 5.50 6.25 0.69
N ASN A 120 5.69 4.93 0.74
CA ASN A 120 4.63 4.01 1.12
C ASN A 120 4.26 4.18 2.59
N ARG A 121 2.96 4.25 2.88
CA ARG A 121 2.45 4.33 4.26
C ARG A 121 2.94 3.11 5.06
N PRO A 122 3.55 3.27 6.25
CA PRO A 122 3.99 2.14 7.05
C PRO A 122 2.80 1.52 7.77
N PHE A 123 1.93 0.84 7.03
CA PHE A 123 0.75 0.17 7.57
C PHE A 123 0.63 -1.23 6.98
N GLY A 124 0.60 -2.24 7.83
CA GLY A 124 0.41 -3.61 7.38
C GLY A 124 1.61 -4.19 6.65
N TYR A 125 1.50 -5.46 6.24
CA TYR A 125 2.56 -6.13 5.50
C TYR A 125 2.44 -5.87 4.00
N SER A 126 1.23 -6.00 3.43
CA SER A 126 1.02 -5.91 1.98
C SER A 126 1.45 -4.58 1.37
N ILE A 127 1.25 -3.49 2.10
CA ILE A 127 1.50 -2.14 1.60
C ILE A 127 2.99 -1.89 1.45
N VAL A 128 3.74 -2.22 2.49
CA VAL A 128 5.19 -2.01 2.56
C VAL A 128 5.92 -2.98 1.64
N TYR A 129 5.37 -4.17 1.44
CA TYR A 129 5.91 -5.19 0.55
C TYR A 129 5.95 -4.73 -0.92
N SER A 130 7.08 -5.02 -1.58
CA SER A 130 7.33 -4.57 -2.95
C SER A 130 6.35 -5.14 -3.97
N SER A 131 5.95 -4.27 -4.89
CA SER A 131 5.07 -4.61 -6.01
C SER A 131 5.63 -5.68 -6.94
N GLY A 132 6.97 -5.73 -7.09
CA GLY A 132 7.63 -6.67 -8.00
C GLY A 132 7.66 -8.10 -7.48
N TYR A 133 7.46 -8.30 -6.17
CA TYR A 133 7.57 -9.59 -5.51
C TYR A 133 6.23 -10.11 -4.97
N ARG A 134 5.10 -9.47 -5.31
CA ARG A 134 3.79 -9.88 -4.78
C ARG A 134 3.38 -11.25 -5.30
N ASP A 135 2.73 -12.00 -4.42
CA ASP A 135 2.14 -13.30 -4.75
C ASP A 135 0.94 -13.15 -5.71
N PHE A 136 0.26 -12.00 -5.67
CA PHE A 136 -0.90 -11.70 -6.52
C PHE A 136 -0.65 -10.47 -7.42
N PRO A 137 -1.25 -10.43 -8.62
CA PRO A 137 -1.11 -9.28 -9.55
C PRO A 137 -1.53 -7.94 -8.93
N GLU A 138 -2.54 -7.97 -8.05
CA GLU A 138 -3.08 -6.81 -7.35
C GLU A 138 -3.12 -7.03 -5.83
N ARG A 139 -3.13 -5.92 -5.08
CA ARG A 139 -3.33 -5.98 -3.62
C ARG A 139 -4.75 -6.35 -3.25
N ALA A 140 -4.98 -6.69 -1.98
CA ALA A 140 -6.33 -6.87 -1.47
C ALA A 140 -7.19 -5.62 -1.69
N ARG A 141 -8.46 -5.81 -2.07
CA ARG A 141 -9.40 -4.70 -2.39
C ARG A 141 -9.55 -3.72 -1.23
N VAL A 142 -9.47 -4.19 0.01
CA VAL A 142 -9.52 -3.35 1.21
C VAL A 142 -8.46 -2.26 1.21
N PHE A 143 -7.21 -2.57 0.84
CA PHE A 143 -6.15 -1.56 0.75
C PHE A 143 -6.29 -0.67 -0.47
N GLN A 144 -6.78 -1.19 -1.59
CA GLN A 144 -7.04 -0.38 -2.77
C GLN A 144 -8.10 0.69 -2.51
N THR A 145 -9.09 0.38 -1.65
CA THR A 145 -10.12 1.33 -1.22
C THR A 145 -9.61 2.29 -0.14
N LEU A 146 -9.07 1.78 0.96
CA LEU A 146 -8.71 2.62 2.13
C LEU A 146 -7.42 3.42 1.93
N MET A 147 -6.49 2.90 1.13
CA MET A 147 -5.18 3.49 0.90
C MET A 147 -4.87 3.49 -0.60
N PRO A 148 -5.62 4.27 -1.41
CA PRO A 148 -5.42 4.29 -2.84
C PRO A 148 -3.96 4.66 -3.16
N ARG A 149 -3.30 3.80 -3.95
CA ARG A 149 -1.87 3.89 -4.33
C ARG A 149 -0.86 3.76 -3.17
N GLU A 150 -1.37 3.45 -1.98
CA GLU A 150 -0.71 3.16 -0.69
C GLU A 150 0.41 4.09 -0.24
N ARG A 151 0.41 5.32 -0.73
CA ARG A 151 1.46 6.31 -0.50
C ARG A 151 0.90 7.59 0.04
N ASP A 152 1.75 8.32 0.75
CA ASP A 152 1.44 9.64 1.27
C ASP A 152 2.71 10.50 1.36
N ILE A 153 2.51 11.79 1.54
CA ILE A 153 3.57 12.77 1.69
C ILE A 153 3.72 13.08 3.18
N GLY A 154 4.94 12.99 3.70
CA GLY A 154 5.20 13.28 5.11
C GLY A 154 6.63 13.03 5.55
N ALA A 155 6.76 12.62 6.81
CA ALA A 155 8.01 12.19 7.41
C ALA A 155 7.82 10.86 8.16
N MET A 156 8.86 10.05 8.23
CA MET A 156 8.85 8.73 8.86
C MET A 156 10.17 8.46 9.58
N ILE A 157 10.07 7.86 10.76
CA ILE A 157 11.20 7.28 11.48
C ILE A 157 11.06 5.76 11.39
N SER A 158 12.12 5.10 10.94
CA SER A 158 12.22 3.64 10.87
C SER A 158 13.32 3.15 11.80
N TYR A 159 13.04 2.11 12.57
CA TYR A 159 13.96 1.44 13.48
C TYR A 159 14.04 -0.06 13.16
N HIS A 160 15.06 -0.45 12.39
CA HIS A 160 15.37 -1.84 12.03
C HIS A 160 16.77 -2.22 12.56
N PRO A 161 16.89 -2.62 13.83
CA PRO A 161 18.18 -2.88 14.45
C PRO A 161 18.91 -4.09 13.85
N SER A 162 20.15 -3.86 13.42
CA SER A 162 21.06 -4.89 12.90
C SER A 162 21.35 -6.04 13.88
N LYS A 163 21.33 -5.76 15.20
CA LYS A 163 21.53 -6.75 16.26
C LYS A 163 20.25 -7.53 16.61
N LEU A 164 19.09 -6.86 16.56
CA LEU A 164 17.78 -7.45 16.85
C LEU A 164 16.98 -7.56 15.55
N LYS A 165 17.52 -8.30 14.58
CA LYS A 165 16.94 -8.43 13.21
C LYS A 165 15.50 -8.94 13.20
N PHE A 166 15.04 -9.52 14.30
CA PHE A 166 13.68 -9.98 14.45
C PHE A 166 12.67 -8.85 14.73
N ILE A 167 13.08 -7.59 14.92
CA ILE A 167 12.19 -6.46 15.17
C ILE A 167 12.32 -5.43 14.05
N SER A 168 11.19 -4.90 13.61
CA SER A 168 11.10 -3.72 12.74
C SER A 168 9.99 -2.81 13.23
N GLY A 169 10.30 -1.52 13.46
CA GLY A 169 9.31 -0.52 13.81
C GLY A 169 9.36 0.68 12.87
N ASP A 170 8.20 1.17 12.45
CA ASP A 170 8.06 2.37 11.64
C ASP A 170 6.99 3.27 12.25
N LEU A 171 7.25 4.58 12.27
CA LEU A 171 6.31 5.62 12.68
C LEU A 171 6.36 6.78 11.69
N ALA A 172 5.22 7.12 11.10
CA ALA A 172 5.10 8.20 10.14
C ALA A 172 4.05 9.23 10.55
N VAL A 173 4.29 10.47 10.14
CA VAL A 173 3.36 11.59 10.16
C VAL A 173 3.18 12.06 8.73
N VAL A 174 1.94 12.03 8.24
CA VAL A 174 1.62 12.29 6.83
C VAL A 174 0.46 13.26 6.68
N ASN A 175 0.24 13.79 5.48
CA ASN A 175 -0.90 14.66 5.20
C ASN A 175 -2.24 13.92 5.26
N GLY A 176 -2.26 12.60 5.01
CA GLY A 176 -3.48 11.78 5.08
C GLY A 176 -4.40 11.95 3.87
N SER A 177 -4.14 12.93 3.01
CA SER A 177 -4.83 13.12 1.73
C SER A 177 -4.32 12.15 0.64
N GLY A 178 -3.22 11.44 0.90
CA GLY A 178 -2.71 10.39 0.02
C GLY A 178 -1.74 10.88 -1.04
N HIS A 179 -1.63 10.09 -2.09
CA HIS A 179 -0.42 9.98 -2.88
C HIS A 179 0.00 11.24 -3.67
N THR A 180 -0.93 11.94 -4.33
CA THR A 180 -0.64 13.17 -5.11
C THR A 180 -1.45 14.36 -4.64
N ALA A 181 -2.12 14.22 -3.50
CA ALA A 181 -3.03 15.22 -2.99
C ALA A 181 -2.27 16.32 -2.26
N ARG A 182 -2.71 17.56 -2.44
CA ARG A 182 -2.31 18.65 -1.55
C ARG A 182 -3.05 18.47 -0.24
N ASP A 183 -2.41 18.86 0.85
CA ASP A 183 -3.11 18.97 2.13
C ASP A 183 -4.21 20.02 2.01
N TYR A 184 -5.40 19.69 2.48
CA TYR A 184 -6.60 20.52 2.41
C TYR A 184 -7.21 20.81 3.80
N ASP A 185 -6.69 20.22 4.88
CA ASP A 185 -7.25 20.36 6.22
C ASP A 185 -6.24 20.64 7.33
N SER A 186 -4.93 20.65 7.01
CA SER A 186 -3.84 20.92 7.95
C SER A 186 -3.70 19.93 9.11
N LYS A 187 -4.56 18.91 9.22
CA LYS A 187 -4.43 17.85 10.22
C LYS A 187 -3.58 16.73 9.66
N LYS A 188 -2.59 16.33 10.45
CA LYS A 188 -1.69 15.24 10.07
C LYS A 188 -2.18 13.92 10.63
N ASP A 189 -1.95 12.89 9.85
CA ASP A 189 -2.26 11.53 10.20
C ASP A 189 -1.00 10.81 10.67
N PHE A 190 -1.16 10.01 11.72
CA PHE A 190 -0.12 9.21 12.33
C PHE A 190 -0.30 7.75 11.93
N ILE A 191 0.79 7.12 11.48
CA ILE A 191 0.77 5.73 11.04
C ILE A 191 1.92 5.00 11.71
N GLY A 192 1.63 3.90 12.38
CA GLY A 192 2.62 3.06 13.02
C GLY A 192 2.55 1.63 12.53
N ASN A 193 3.70 0.98 12.43
CA ASN A 193 3.80 -0.46 12.16
C ASN A 193 4.91 -1.07 13.01
N LEU A 194 4.61 -2.22 13.62
CA LEU A 194 5.55 -3.01 14.38
C LEU A 194 5.50 -4.45 13.86
N GLY A 195 6.63 -4.96 13.41
CA GLY A 195 6.79 -6.29 12.86
C GLY A 195 7.82 -7.09 13.63
N PHE A 196 7.58 -8.40 13.69
CA PHE A 196 8.46 -9.39 14.24
C PHE A 196 8.75 -10.46 13.19
N LYS A 197 10.01 -10.86 13.02
CA LYS A 197 10.43 -11.84 12.01
C LYS A 197 11.45 -12.84 12.56
N PHE A 198 11.11 -14.12 12.54
CA PHE A 198 11.93 -15.20 13.04
C PHE A 198 12.29 -16.13 11.88
N ASP A 199 13.49 -15.98 11.33
CA ASP A 199 13.95 -16.66 10.10
C ASP A 199 14.80 -17.92 10.36
N SER A 200 14.78 -18.46 11.57
CA SER A 200 15.70 -19.55 11.95
C SER A 200 15.10 -20.57 12.93
N LEU A 201 13.79 -20.76 12.86
CA LEU A 201 13.10 -21.78 13.66
C LEU A 201 13.16 -23.16 12.97
N ALA A 202 13.02 -24.24 13.74
CA ALA A 202 13.00 -25.62 13.25
C ALA A 202 14.14 -25.95 12.25
N ASN A 203 15.40 -25.86 12.70
CA ASN A 203 16.58 -26.09 11.85
C ASN A 203 16.64 -25.19 10.60
N LYS A 204 16.21 -23.92 10.74
CA LYS A 204 16.17 -22.91 9.66
C LYS A 204 15.20 -23.20 8.53
N LYS A 205 14.28 -24.15 8.71
CA LYS A 205 13.23 -24.45 7.72
C LYS A 205 11.96 -23.65 7.94
N LEU A 206 11.72 -23.15 9.15
CA LEU A 206 10.51 -22.43 9.50
C LEU A 206 10.81 -20.95 9.70
N HIS A 207 10.10 -20.11 8.93
CA HIS A 207 10.14 -18.66 9.03
C HIS A 207 8.77 -18.16 9.45
N ILE A 208 8.73 -17.36 10.51
CA ILE A 208 7.50 -16.80 11.07
C ILE A 208 7.65 -15.28 11.12
N GLY A 209 6.76 -14.58 10.44
CA GLY A 209 6.56 -13.14 10.54
C GLY A 209 5.21 -12.83 11.14
N PHE A 210 5.12 -11.84 12.01
CA PHE A 210 3.83 -11.28 12.42
C PHE A 210 4.00 -9.84 12.83
N GLY A 211 2.93 -9.06 12.78
CA GLY A 211 3.00 -7.65 13.13
C GLY A 211 1.65 -7.02 13.33
N GLY A 212 1.68 -5.81 13.87
CA GLY A 212 0.52 -4.96 14.06
C GLY A 212 0.77 -3.56 13.53
N SER A 213 -0.28 -2.94 13.00
CA SER A 213 -0.23 -1.57 12.52
C SER A 213 -1.41 -0.75 13.02
N GLY A 214 -1.18 0.54 13.19
CA GLY A 214 -2.16 1.52 13.62
C GLY A 214 -2.18 2.72 12.70
N TYR A 215 -3.35 3.28 12.48
CA TYR A 215 -3.55 4.52 11.76
C TYR A 215 -4.46 5.42 12.60
N ALA A 216 -4.04 6.65 12.85
CA ALA A 216 -4.81 7.64 13.59
C ALA A 216 -4.80 8.95 12.81
N GLY A 217 -5.96 9.36 12.34
CA GLY A 217 -6.11 10.53 11.50
C GLY A 217 -7.50 11.14 11.59
N SER A 218 -7.75 12.11 10.72
CA SER A 218 -9.04 12.76 10.64
C SER A 218 -9.43 13.14 9.22
N VAL A 219 -10.71 13.44 9.00
CA VAL A 219 -11.22 14.05 7.78
C VAL A 219 -12.02 15.28 8.19
N ARG A 220 -11.68 16.44 7.65
CA ARG A 220 -12.46 17.68 7.87
C ARG A 220 -13.83 17.59 7.22
N ASN A 221 -14.85 17.94 8.00
CA ASN A 221 -16.23 18.11 7.59
C ASN A 221 -16.44 19.59 7.22
N ASP A 222 -17.00 19.85 6.05
CA ASP A 222 -17.24 21.22 5.54
C ASP A 222 -18.74 21.56 5.47
N THR A 223 -19.58 20.68 6.02
CA THR A 223 -21.04 20.78 5.99
C THR A 223 -21.59 20.89 7.42
N GLU A 224 -22.80 21.42 7.58
CA GLU A 224 -23.48 21.44 8.89
C GLU A 224 -23.96 20.05 9.32
N SER A 225 -23.89 19.06 8.42
CA SER A 225 -24.49 17.75 8.61
C SER A 225 -23.53 16.60 8.36
N TYR A 226 -23.64 15.55 9.16
CA TYR A 226 -22.97 14.28 8.92
C TYR A 226 -23.88 13.11 9.32
N PHE A 227 -23.57 11.93 8.81
CA PHE A 227 -24.33 10.71 9.05
C PHE A 227 -23.55 9.74 9.94
N SER A 228 -24.19 9.27 11.01
CA SER A 228 -23.67 8.22 11.90
C SER A 228 -24.55 6.97 11.82
N TYR A 229 -23.95 5.79 12.01
CA TYR A 229 -24.71 4.55 12.00
C TYR A 229 -25.31 4.27 13.38
N LEU A 230 -26.64 4.16 13.46
CA LEU A 230 -27.40 3.87 14.67
C LEU A 230 -28.58 2.96 14.33
N ASN A 231 -28.79 1.90 15.12
CA ASN A 231 -29.95 1.01 15.03
C ASN A 231 -30.27 0.49 13.61
N GLY A 232 -29.25 0.08 12.85
CA GLY A 232 -29.46 -0.53 11.53
C GLY A 232 -29.45 0.45 10.36
N GLY A 233 -29.35 1.76 10.60
CA GLY A 233 -29.39 2.79 9.55
C GLY A 233 -28.49 3.99 9.82
N TYR A 234 -28.36 4.85 8.82
CA TYR A 234 -27.65 6.13 8.95
C TYR A 234 -28.59 7.23 9.42
N VAL A 235 -28.23 7.90 10.50
CA VAL A 235 -28.96 9.03 11.08
C VAL A 235 -28.23 10.33 10.78
N LYS A 236 -28.95 11.33 10.27
CA LYS A 236 -28.41 12.67 10.00
C LYS A 236 -28.29 13.46 11.30
N ASN A 237 -27.11 13.99 11.58
CA ASN A 237 -26.85 14.89 12.70
C ASN A 237 -26.55 16.28 12.13
N THR A 238 -27.32 17.29 12.51
CA THR A 238 -27.20 18.65 11.96
C THR A 238 -26.94 19.66 13.09
N SER A 239 -25.89 20.46 12.93
CA SER A 239 -25.51 21.54 13.84
C SER A 239 -24.58 22.50 13.10
N ALA A 240 -24.70 23.81 13.35
CA ALA A 240 -23.77 24.80 12.82
C ALA A 240 -22.32 24.55 13.26
N GLU A 241 -22.13 23.87 14.40
CA GLU A 241 -20.81 23.50 14.94
C GLU A 241 -20.11 22.36 14.17
N ASN A 242 -20.82 21.67 13.27
CA ASN A 242 -20.26 20.57 12.50
C ASN A 242 -19.39 21.06 11.32
N VAL A 243 -19.47 22.33 10.94
CA VAL A 243 -18.60 22.92 9.92
C VAL A 243 -17.20 23.05 10.52
N ASN A 244 -16.17 22.61 9.80
CA ASN A 244 -14.78 22.49 10.27
C ASN A 244 -14.54 21.44 11.36
N TRP A 245 -15.55 20.64 11.71
CA TRP A 245 -15.36 19.50 12.60
C TRP A 245 -14.49 18.43 11.92
N TYR A 246 -13.78 17.63 12.72
CA TYR A 246 -12.89 16.58 12.22
C TYR A 246 -13.44 15.20 12.58
N ALA A 247 -13.94 14.50 11.58
CA ALA A 247 -14.36 13.11 11.71
C ALA A 247 -13.15 12.21 11.92
N LYS A 248 -13.20 11.32 12.93
CA LYS A 248 -12.10 10.41 13.24
C LYS A 248 -11.94 9.35 12.14
N ARG A 249 -10.69 9.12 11.73
CA ARG A 249 -10.25 8.06 10.84
C ARG A 249 -9.24 7.20 11.59
N THR A 250 -9.58 5.96 11.88
CA THR A 250 -8.75 5.10 12.73
C THR A 250 -8.71 3.69 12.20
N TYR A 251 -7.53 3.12 11.96
CA TYR A 251 -7.40 1.74 11.50
C TYR A 251 -6.48 0.94 12.42
N TYR A 252 -6.76 -0.35 12.52
CA TYR A 252 -5.95 -1.33 13.22
C TYR A 252 -5.74 -2.52 12.29
N GLY A 253 -4.50 -2.95 12.16
CA GLY A 253 -4.10 -4.05 11.30
C GLY A 253 -3.32 -5.10 12.10
N LEU A 254 -3.54 -6.37 11.77
CA LEU A 254 -2.74 -7.50 12.23
C LEU A 254 -2.34 -8.35 11.03
N ASN A 255 -1.10 -8.78 10.98
CA ASN A 255 -0.58 -9.61 9.90
C ASN A 255 0.20 -10.82 10.44
N LEU A 256 0.16 -11.91 9.67
CA LEU A 256 0.85 -13.17 9.91
C LEU A 256 1.46 -13.66 8.59
N GLN A 257 2.70 -14.10 8.63
CA GLN A 257 3.41 -14.75 7.53
C GLN A 257 4.05 -16.03 8.09
N LEU A 258 3.75 -17.15 7.46
CA LEU A 258 4.35 -18.44 7.75
C LEU A 258 5.00 -18.92 6.46
N GLN A 259 6.26 -19.31 6.54
CA GLN A 259 6.93 -19.97 5.43
C GLN A 259 7.66 -21.20 5.95
N TYR A 260 7.51 -22.31 5.23
CA TYR A 260 8.22 -23.54 5.50
C TYR A 260 9.00 -23.99 4.26
N ASP A 261 10.31 -24.15 4.43
CA ASP A 261 11.22 -24.61 3.40
C ASP A 261 11.27 -26.15 3.43
N ASN A 262 10.81 -26.75 2.34
CA ASN A 262 10.81 -28.19 2.13
C ASN A 262 11.76 -28.55 0.98
N THR A 263 11.94 -29.85 0.72
CA THR A 263 12.84 -30.33 -0.35
C THR A 263 12.41 -29.96 -1.76
N PHE A 264 11.15 -29.52 -1.94
CA PHE A 264 10.55 -29.14 -3.21
C PHE A 264 10.35 -27.62 -3.34
N GLY A 265 10.92 -26.82 -2.43
CA GLY A 265 10.83 -25.37 -2.43
C GLY A 265 10.18 -24.80 -1.15
N ALA A 266 9.78 -23.54 -1.22
CA ALA A 266 9.13 -22.84 -0.10
C ALA A 266 7.60 -22.91 -0.23
N THR A 267 6.94 -23.25 0.88
CA THR A 267 5.49 -23.10 1.04
C THR A 267 5.22 -21.91 1.94
N SER A 268 4.39 -20.96 1.50
CA SER A 268 4.09 -19.76 2.30
C SER A 268 2.60 -19.49 2.43
N PHE A 269 2.22 -19.09 3.64
CA PHE A 269 0.89 -18.63 3.99
C PHE A 269 1.00 -17.23 4.60
N LYS A 270 0.24 -16.29 4.05
CA LYS A 270 0.22 -14.89 4.51
C LYS A 270 -1.22 -14.50 4.78
N ALA A 271 -1.50 -13.92 5.93
CA ALA A 271 -2.82 -13.42 6.28
C ALA A 271 -2.70 -12.03 6.89
N GLU A 272 -3.69 -11.19 6.62
CA GLU A 272 -3.77 -9.88 7.25
C GLU A 272 -5.23 -9.45 7.42
N TYR A 273 -5.50 -8.91 8.59
CA TYR A 273 -6.80 -8.43 9.03
C TYR A 273 -6.69 -6.93 9.31
N VAL A 274 -7.65 -6.16 8.83
CA VAL A 274 -7.73 -4.73 9.06
C VAL A 274 -9.15 -4.34 9.43
N ALA A 275 -9.29 -3.50 10.45
CA ALA A 275 -10.57 -2.96 10.86
C ALA A 275 -10.43 -1.54 11.36
N GLY A 276 -11.54 -0.81 11.41
CA GLY A 276 -11.54 0.54 11.93
C GLY A 276 -12.67 1.41 11.41
N LYS A 277 -12.43 2.71 11.40
CA LYS A 277 -13.35 3.76 10.97
C LYS A 277 -12.79 4.53 9.80
N GLN A 278 -13.53 4.59 8.71
CA GLN A 278 -13.23 5.41 7.55
C GLN A 278 -14.43 6.28 7.22
N PRO A 279 -14.32 7.62 7.38
CA PRO A 279 -15.31 8.53 6.83
C PRO A 279 -15.41 8.35 5.30
N GLY A 280 -16.64 8.25 4.81
CA GLY A 280 -16.98 8.18 3.39
C GLY A 280 -18.00 9.25 3.01
N VAL A 281 -18.48 9.20 1.78
CA VAL A 281 -19.59 10.01 1.26
C VAL A 281 -20.68 9.10 0.72
N ALA A 282 -21.88 9.62 0.48
CA ALA A 282 -22.93 8.84 -0.18
C ALA A 282 -22.53 8.46 -1.61
N SER A 283 -22.96 7.27 -2.07
CA SER A 283 -22.87 6.94 -3.49
C SER A 283 -23.81 7.85 -4.28
N SER A 284 -23.38 8.25 -5.48
CA SER A 284 -24.17 9.06 -6.41
C SER A 284 -23.99 8.53 -7.84
N SER A 285 -24.61 9.19 -8.82
CA SER A 285 -24.36 8.91 -10.24
C SER A 285 -22.90 9.14 -10.65
N THR A 286 -22.14 9.93 -9.89
CA THR A 286 -20.72 10.24 -10.14
C THR A 286 -19.77 9.55 -9.17
N ILE A 287 -20.25 9.06 -8.02
CA ILE A 287 -19.47 8.40 -6.98
C ILE A 287 -19.98 6.97 -6.80
N THR A 288 -19.25 6.01 -7.36
CA THR A 288 -19.63 4.59 -7.32
C THR A 288 -19.28 3.95 -5.98
N GLY A 289 -19.94 2.84 -5.64
CA GLY A 289 -20.00 2.28 -4.27
C GLY A 289 -18.68 2.22 -3.49
N PHE A 290 -17.59 1.70 -4.07
CA PHE A 290 -16.31 1.63 -3.37
C PHE A 290 -15.59 2.99 -3.31
N ALA A 291 -15.72 3.84 -4.34
CA ALA A 291 -15.19 5.21 -4.34
C ALA A 291 -15.86 6.08 -3.27
N ALA A 292 -17.10 5.76 -2.92
CA ALA A 292 -17.80 6.41 -1.81
C ALA A 292 -17.13 6.17 -0.45
N SER A 293 -16.25 5.16 -0.34
CA SER A 293 -15.53 4.79 0.88
C SER A 293 -14.02 4.94 0.76
N THR A 294 -13.51 5.49 -0.36
CA THR A 294 -12.07 5.70 -0.53
C THR A 294 -11.56 6.85 0.33
N SER A 295 -10.29 6.79 0.73
CA SER A 295 -9.62 7.94 1.33
C SER A 295 -9.62 9.13 0.37
N PHE A 296 -9.91 10.31 0.89
CA PHE A 296 -10.09 11.52 0.09
C PHE A 296 -8.75 12.16 -0.27
N GLY A 297 -8.61 12.56 -1.53
CA GLY A 297 -7.49 13.37 -2.02
C GLY A 297 -7.78 14.88 -2.11
N ALA A 298 -8.98 15.28 -1.72
CA ALA A 298 -9.44 16.67 -1.67
C ALA A 298 -10.56 16.76 -0.63
N GLN A 299 -10.87 17.99 -0.18
CA GLN A 299 -11.98 18.26 0.73
C GLN A 299 -13.29 17.67 0.17
N PRO A 300 -13.95 16.74 0.89
CA PRO A 300 -15.27 16.26 0.49
C PRO A 300 -16.28 17.40 0.42
N THR A 301 -17.05 17.47 -0.66
CA THR A 301 -18.06 18.51 -0.92
C THR A 301 -19.45 18.14 -0.42
N THR A 302 -19.61 16.94 0.14
CA THR A 302 -20.90 16.39 0.60
C THR A 302 -20.76 15.87 2.03
N ASP A 303 -21.90 15.66 2.68
CA ASP A 303 -21.96 15.16 4.06
C ASP A 303 -21.14 13.88 4.26
N LEU A 304 -20.34 13.87 5.33
CA LEU A 304 -19.58 12.70 5.70
C LEU A 304 -20.48 11.60 6.28
N TYR A 305 -20.18 10.37 5.92
CA TYR A 305 -20.76 9.16 6.48
C TYR A 305 -19.69 8.48 7.33
N LEU A 306 -19.91 8.38 8.64
CA LEU A 306 -19.01 7.68 9.53
C LEU A 306 -19.21 6.17 9.36
N ARG A 307 -18.24 5.50 8.75
CA ARG A 307 -18.33 4.07 8.45
C ARG A 307 -17.32 3.27 9.26
N ASP A 308 -17.82 2.25 9.93
CA ASP A 308 -16.97 1.19 10.45
C ASP A 308 -16.72 0.16 9.33
N PHE A 309 -15.54 -0.44 9.33
CA PHE A 309 -15.18 -1.48 8.37
C PHE A 309 -14.33 -2.57 9.03
N SER A 310 -14.36 -3.75 8.43
CA SER A 310 -13.44 -4.84 8.70
C SER A 310 -13.18 -5.60 7.42
N GLY A 311 -11.96 -6.09 7.23
CA GLY A 311 -11.57 -6.91 6.09
C GLY A 311 -10.43 -7.84 6.46
N CYS A 312 -10.51 -9.07 5.98
CA CYS A 312 -9.40 -10.03 6.02
C CYS A 312 -9.00 -10.40 4.60
N TYR A 313 -7.73 -10.71 4.39
CA TYR A 313 -7.31 -11.45 3.22
C TYR A 313 -6.25 -12.48 3.61
N CYS A 314 -6.26 -13.60 2.88
CA CYS A 314 -5.30 -14.67 3.02
C CYS A 314 -4.74 -14.97 1.63
N GLY A 315 -3.42 -15.13 1.56
CA GLY A 315 -2.69 -15.60 0.41
C GLY A 315 -2.02 -16.92 0.76
N ASN A 316 -2.19 -17.92 -0.09
CA ASN A 316 -1.42 -19.15 -0.04
C ASN A 316 -0.64 -19.25 -1.35
N LEU A 317 0.68 -19.33 -1.24
CA LEU A 317 1.56 -19.63 -2.37
C LEU A 317 2.30 -20.92 -2.06
N VAL A 318 1.93 -21.96 -2.80
CA VAL A 318 2.56 -23.28 -2.76
C VAL A 318 3.43 -23.40 -4.00
N ILE A 319 4.75 -23.40 -3.79
CA ILE A 319 5.85 -23.80 -4.69
C ILE A 319 6.39 -22.72 -5.65
N SER A 320 7.69 -22.46 -5.48
CA SER A 320 8.64 -22.29 -6.59
C SER A 320 9.65 -23.43 -6.51
N CYS A 321 9.75 -24.22 -7.58
CA CYS A 321 10.90 -25.06 -7.89
C CYS A 321 11.98 -24.20 -8.56
#